data_AF-A0A952MCJ3-F1
#
_entry.id   AF-A0A952MCJ3-F1
#
_cell.length_a   1.000
_cell.length_b   1.000
_cell.length_c   1.000
_cell.angle_alpha   90.00
_cell.angle_beta   90.00
_cell.angle_gamma   90.00
#
_symmetry.space_group_name_H-M   'P 1'
#
loop_
_entity.id
_entity.type
_entity.pdbx_description
1 polymer ?
#
loop_
_entity_poly.entity_id
_entity_poly.type
_entity_poly.pdbx_seq_one_letter_code
_entity_poly.pdbx_strand_id
1 'polypeptide(L)'
;MILLKEKDCPTFIAGLIGFSILLIFSIVFLWERVLFLDFSFYMFEMVRNADFYHPGNRFVAFINQAPALLAVKMHLPLYWVLQLHSISFPLFHLILFLLLLFVFKQRELALALFLFNFLLASDAFYWCESEFPQGVGLIFLFVALINYRAESITKKILLALVAVFVAITAFWAHPLVLLPFGFVFLYFFVQNKRLFLQFILWGIVLLVILWVRFFAVKTVAYEANKIESGINGVALLSNFFSLPIVIKSLPWFVKDYWVFSILGIVTAIVLAVKKQWTKLFICSVYVIGYYVIVCISFPYSEKFYVENLWVAMSIGVALPFAYEVLPFLRSKTLATVLLLAIITLRSFVIFNGHHHFTDRKIWWNKALAAAEKQGGEKFLLPADKAPMDIIHFSFSSAAESILYSTVKYGKTICISIEPDIQSKKQLMNIQDAVITEYGVVKYKDLNSVYFKFKNAPTQILN
;
A
#
# COMPACT_ATOMS: atom_id res chain seq x y z
N MET A 1 33.38 -5.18 10.40
CA MET A 1 34.08 -4.37 9.37
C MET A 1 33.14 -3.83 8.28
N ILE A 2 32.20 -4.61 7.72
CA ILE A 2 31.25 -4.14 6.68
C ILE A 2 30.29 -3.05 7.18
N LEU A 3 29.74 -3.20 8.40
CA LEU A 3 28.92 -2.17 9.06
C LEU A 3 29.66 -0.84 9.28
N LEU A 4 30.99 -0.82 9.33
CA LEU A 4 31.75 0.41 9.58
C LEU A 4 31.93 1.26 8.31
N LYS A 5 31.87 0.66 7.10
CA LYS A 5 32.10 1.37 5.83
C LYS A 5 30.82 1.99 5.24
N GLU A 6 29.64 1.50 5.63
CA GLU A 6 28.33 2.01 5.20
C GLU A 6 27.72 3.03 6.18
N LYS A 7 28.25 3.14 7.41
CA LYS A 7 27.69 4.02 8.47
C LYS A 7 27.61 5.49 8.07
N ASP A 8 28.58 5.97 7.27
CA ASP A 8 28.62 7.36 6.81
C ASP A 8 27.96 7.56 5.43
N CYS A 9 27.25 6.55 4.91
CA CYS A 9 26.53 6.67 3.66
C CYS A 9 25.23 7.46 3.88
N PRO A 10 25.00 8.58 3.15
CA PRO A 10 23.77 9.35 3.26
C PRO A 10 22.51 8.50 3.11
N THR A 11 22.51 7.54 2.17
CA THR A 11 21.41 6.60 1.96
C THR A 11 21.14 5.74 3.19
N PHE A 12 22.18 5.21 3.84
CA PHE A 12 22.03 4.36 5.01
C PHE A 12 21.39 5.11 6.18
N ILE A 13 21.93 6.30 6.48
CA ILE A 13 21.43 7.18 7.56
C ILE A 13 19.97 7.55 7.30
N ALA A 14 19.68 8.06 6.09
CA ALA A 14 18.34 8.46 5.70
C ALA A 14 17.35 7.29 5.75
N GLY A 15 17.71 6.14 5.19
CA GLY A 15 16.87 4.96 5.18
C GLY A 15 16.55 4.44 6.57
N LEU A 16 17.55 4.33 7.45
CA LEU A 16 17.31 3.88 8.82
C LEU A 16 16.40 4.84 9.59
N ILE A 17 16.67 6.14 9.55
CA ILE A 17 15.86 7.13 10.28
C ILE A 17 14.44 7.14 9.73
N GLY A 18 14.28 7.24 8.41
CA GLY A 18 12.97 7.29 7.79
C GLY A 18 12.15 6.01 8.04
N PHE A 19 12.69 4.82 7.77
CA PHE A 19 11.94 3.59 8.07
C PHE A 19 11.66 3.41 9.57
N SER A 20 12.55 3.87 10.46
CA SER A 20 12.26 3.87 11.90
C SER A 20 11.08 4.77 12.25
N ILE A 21 10.96 5.95 11.62
CA ILE A 21 9.80 6.82 11.77
C ILE A 21 8.52 6.12 11.29
N LEU A 22 8.53 5.50 10.11
CA LEU A 22 7.35 4.77 9.61
C LEU A 22 6.96 3.59 10.52
N LEU A 23 7.95 2.87 11.07
CA LEU A 23 7.70 1.80 12.04
C LEU A 23 7.08 2.36 13.33
N ILE A 24 7.62 3.45 13.87
CA ILE A 24 7.06 4.12 15.06
C ILE A 24 5.63 4.59 14.76
N PHE A 25 5.38 5.21 13.61
CA PHE A 25 4.04 5.63 13.21
C PHE A 25 3.09 4.45 13.06
N SER A 26 3.54 3.28 12.58
CA SER A 26 2.69 2.09 12.47
C SER A 26 2.29 1.50 13.83
N ILE A 27 3.05 1.83 14.88
CA ILE A 27 2.74 1.50 16.28
C ILE A 27 1.82 2.54 16.89
N VAL A 28 2.19 3.82 16.80
CA VAL A 28 1.46 4.94 17.40
C VAL A 28 0.06 5.08 16.79
N PHE A 29 -0.06 4.95 15.47
CA PHE A 29 -1.30 5.10 14.72
C PHE A 29 -1.97 3.76 14.39
N LEU A 30 -1.84 2.76 15.29
CA LEU A 30 -2.43 1.44 15.07
C LEU A 30 -3.94 1.55 14.78
N TRP A 31 -4.69 2.32 15.56
CA TRP A 31 -6.14 2.36 15.45
C TRP A 31 -6.63 3.13 14.24
N GLU A 32 -5.92 4.17 13.84
CA GLU A 32 -6.15 4.93 12.61
C GLU A 32 -6.00 4.04 11.37
N ARG A 33 -5.11 3.03 11.44
CA ARG A 33 -4.90 2.03 10.37
C ARG A 33 -5.94 0.90 10.45
N VAL A 34 -6.13 0.32 11.65
CA VAL A 34 -7.01 -0.84 11.86
C VAL A 34 -8.46 -0.51 11.58
N LEU A 35 -8.94 0.66 12.02
CA LEU A 35 -10.34 1.06 11.89
C LEU A 35 -10.68 1.58 10.48
N PHE A 36 -9.89 1.26 9.46
CA PHE A 36 -10.08 1.80 8.13
C PHE A 36 -10.23 0.70 7.08
N LEU A 37 -11.48 0.46 6.66
CA LEU A 37 -11.83 -0.27 5.45
C LEU A 37 -11.19 -1.66 5.38
N ASP A 38 -10.41 -1.91 4.33
CA ASP A 38 -9.82 -3.21 4.01
C ASP A 38 -9.01 -3.79 5.17
N PHE A 39 -8.34 -2.95 5.98
CA PHE A 39 -7.51 -3.45 7.09
C PHE A 39 -8.35 -4.26 8.07
N SER A 40 -9.43 -3.65 8.55
CA SER A 40 -10.32 -4.34 9.47
C SER A 40 -10.95 -5.58 8.84
N PHE A 41 -11.38 -5.48 7.57
CA PHE A 41 -12.07 -6.56 6.89
C PHE A 41 -11.16 -7.78 6.69
N TYR A 42 -9.95 -7.57 6.18
CA TYR A 42 -8.98 -8.64 5.94
C TYR A 42 -8.50 -9.25 7.25
N MET A 43 -8.25 -8.41 8.26
CA MET A 43 -7.87 -8.89 9.58
C MET A 43 -8.98 -9.68 10.28
N PHE A 44 -10.24 -9.25 10.16
CA PHE A 44 -11.35 -10.00 10.71
C PHE A 44 -11.46 -11.39 10.06
N GLU A 45 -11.42 -11.46 8.73
CA GLU A 45 -11.47 -12.72 7.99
C GLU A 45 -10.28 -13.65 8.29
N MET A 46 -9.07 -13.09 8.38
CA MET A 46 -7.87 -13.86 8.75
C MET A 46 -7.97 -14.39 10.20
N VAL A 47 -8.41 -13.56 11.15
CA VAL A 47 -8.51 -13.94 12.57
C VAL A 47 -9.61 -14.97 12.79
N ARG A 48 -10.79 -14.80 12.17
CA ARG A 48 -11.92 -15.73 12.35
C ARG A 48 -11.63 -17.11 11.79
N ASN A 49 -10.93 -17.19 10.65
CA ASN A 49 -10.62 -18.46 9.98
C ASN A 49 -9.28 -19.06 10.45
N ALA A 50 -8.45 -18.28 11.16
CA ALA A 50 -7.07 -18.63 11.50
C ALA A 50 -6.24 -19.07 10.27
N ASP A 51 -6.56 -18.49 9.12
CA ASP A 51 -5.94 -18.80 7.83
C ASP A 51 -5.71 -17.53 7.01
N PHE A 52 -4.84 -17.62 6.01
CA PHE A 52 -4.59 -16.53 5.07
C PHE A 52 -5.87 -16.17 4.33
N TYR A 53 -6.16 -14.87 4.23
CA TYR A 53 -7.33 -14.37 3.52
C TYR A 53 -6.99 -13.21 2.61
N HIS A 54 -7.34 -13.34 1.33
CA HIS A 54 -7.26 -12.24 0.38
C HIS A 54 -8.22 -12.47 -0.82
N PRO A 55 -9.15 -11.54 -1.15
CA PRO A 55 -10.22 -11.78 -2.11
C PRO A 55 -9.80 -11.81 -3.60
N GLY A 56 -8.61 -11.30 -3.95
CA GLY A 56 -8.16 -11.11 -5.34
C GLY A 56 -7.04 -12.02 -5.85
N ASN A 57 -6.77 -13.18 -5.21
CA ASN A 57 -5.64 -14.06 -5.56
C ASN A 57 -4.25 -13.36 -5.54
N ARG A 58 -4.10 -12.31 -4.74
CA ARG A 58 -2.85 -11.53 -4.62
C ARG A 58 -2.00 -12.11 -3.50
N PHE A 59 -1.29 -13.18 -3.82
CA PHE A 59 -0.49 -13.93 -2.82
C PHE A 59 0.66 -13.13 -2.20
N VAL A 60 1.06 -11.98 -2.78
CA VAL A 60 2.04 -11.08 -2.15
C VAL A 60 1.58 -10.60 -0.77
N ALA A 61 0.27 -10.45 -0.55
CA ALA A 61 -0.31 -10.05 0.73
C ALA A 61 0.07 -10.99 1.87
N PHE A 62 0.37 -12.26 1.56
CA PHE A 62 0.85 -13.24 2.53
C PHE A 62 2.11 -12.76 3.26
N ILE A 63 3.00 -12.03 2.59
CA ILE A 63 4.24 -11.53 3.19
C ILE A 63 3.94 -10.62 4.40
N ASN A 64 2.92 -9.78 4.28
CA ASN A 64 2.51 -8.84 5.33
C ASN A 64 1.53 -9.47 6.33
N GLN A 65 0.69 -10.41 5.90
CA GLN A 65 -0.21 -11.14 6.81
C GLN A 65 0.51 -12.21 7.65
N ALA A 66 1.60 -12.81 7.16
CA ALA A 66 2.26 -13.95 7.79
C ALA A 66 2.63 -13.73 9.27
N PRO A 67 3.22 -12.59 9.70
CA PRO A 67 3.52 -12.36 11.11
C PRO A 67 2.27 -12.36 12.00
N ALA A 68 1.18 -11.75 11.52
CA ALA A 68 -0.08 -11.68 12.25
C ALA A 68 -0.81 -13.03 12.25
N LEU A 69 -0.78 -13.76 11.13
CA LEU A 69 -1.33 -15.10 11.03
C LEU A 69 -0.62 -16.08 11.97
N LEU A 70 0.71 -15.99 12.08
CA LEU A 70 1.47 -16.77 13.05
C LEU A 70 1.03 -16.44 14.49
N ALA A 71 0.84 -15.16 14.81
CA ALA A 71 0.35 -14.73 16.11
C ALA A 71 -1.06 -15.25 16.43
N VAL A 72 -1.96 -15.31 15.43
CA VAL A 72 -3.30 -15.92 15.56
C VAL A 72 -3.18 -17.42 15.87
N LYS A 73 -2.35 -18.14 15.13
CA LYS A 73 -2.12 -19.59 15.33
C LYS A 73 -1.44 -19.90 16.67
N MET A 74 -0.69 -18.95 17.22
CA MET A 74 -0.10 -19.02 18.55
C MET A 74 -1.03 -18.52 19.67
N HIS A 75 -2.26 -18.11 19.34
CA HIS A 75 -3.24 -17.56 20.29
C HIS A 75 -2.73 -16.34 21.08
N LEU A 76 -1.86 -15.51 20.48
CA LEU A 76 -1.42 -14.28 21.10
C LEU A 76 -2.58 -13.28 21.25
N PRO A 77 -2.56 -12.35 22.22
CA PRO A 77 -3.61 -11.35 22.38
C PRO A 77 -3.89 -10.59 21.08
N LEU A 78 -5.17 -10.33 20.78
CA LEU A 78 -5.60 -9.71 19.51
C LEU A 78 -4.91 -8.36 19.23
N TYR A 79 -4.60 -7.59 20.27
CA TYR A 79 -3.79 -6.37 20.13
C TYR A 79 -2.46 -6.62 19.39
N TRP A 80 -1.73 -7.67 19.77
CA TRP A 80 -0.45 -8.01 19.14
C TRP A 80 -0.62 -8.53 17.72
N VAL A 81 -1.69 -9.28 17.45
CA VAL A 81 -2.04 -9.72 16.09
C VAL A 81 -2.21 -8.50 15.16
N LEU A 82 -3.02 -7.51 15.58
CA LEU A 82 -3.25 -6.27 14.83
C LEU A 82 -1.97 -5.45 14.69
N GLN A 83 -1.19 -5.33 15.76
CA GLN A 83 0.05 -4.56 15.79
C GLN A 83 1.13 -5.14 14.85
N LEU A 84 1.30 -6.46 14.87
CA LEU A 84 2.24 -7.16 13.97
C LEU A 84 1.83 -6.97 12.51
N HIS A 85 0.52 -7.00 12.22
CA HIS A 85 0.06 -6.73 10.87
C HIS A 85 0.36 -5.30 10.42
N SER A 86 0.05 -4.31 11.26
CA SER A 86 0.33 -2.90 10.98
C SER A 86 1.82 -2.63 10.68
N ILE A 87 2.71 -3.23 11.48
CA ILE A 87 4.18 -3.08 11.34
C ILE A 87 4.72 -3.76 10.09
N SER A 88 4.08 -4.84 9.62
CA SER A 88 4.58 -5.66 8.53
C SER A 88 4.79 -4.86 7.23
N PHE A 89 3.93 -3.87 6.95
CA PHE A 89 3.98 -3.06 5.71
C PHE A 89 5.26 -2.19 5.59
N PRO A 90 5.61 -1.33 6.56
CA PRO A 90 6.89 -0.62 6.52
C PRO A 90 8.08 -1.57 6.72
N LEU A 91 7.92 -2.64 7.51
CA LEU A 91 8.98 -3.62 7.74
C LEU A 91 9.38 -4.35 6.45
N PHE A 92 8.42 -4.72 5.61
CA PHE A 92 8.67 -5.33 4.31
C PHE A 92 9.59 -4.46 3.44
N HIS A 93 9.27 -3.17 3.31
CA HIS A 93 10.08 -2.24 2.52
C HIS A 93 11.44 -1.96 3.16
N LEU A 94 11.54 -1.95 4.49
CA LEU A 94 12.81 -1.87 5.19
C LEU A 94 13.68 -3.11 4.89
N ILE A 95 13.13 -4.32 4.92
CA ILE A 95 13.86 -5.54 4.58
C ILE A 95 14.41 -5.45 3.15
N LEU A 96 13.56 -5.06 2.19
CA LEU A 96 14.00 -4.84 0.81
C LEU A 96 15.12 -3.79 0.74
N PHE A 97 14.97 -2.66 1.44
CA PHE A 97 15.99 -1.62 1.49
C PHE A 97 17.33 -2.15 2.02
N LEU A 98 17.33 -2.92 3.12
CA LEU A 98 18.53 -3.51 3.71
C LEU A 98 19.17 -4.55 2.78
N LEU A 99 18.36 -5.36 2.07
CA LEU A 99 18.86 -6.29 1.06
C LEU A 99 19.56 -5.53 -0.08
N LEU A 100 18.93 -4.49 -0.63
CA LEU A 100 19.51 -3.66 -1.68
C LEU A 100 20.83 -3.03 -1.24
N LEU A 101 20.88 -2.52 -0.01
CA LEU A 101 22.04 -1.83 0.52
C LEU A 101 23.20 -2.77 0.87
N PHE A 102 22.94 -3.85 1.60
CA PHE A 102 23.99 -4.68 2.19
C PHE A 102 24.31 -5.94 1.39
N VAL A 103 23.30 -6.57 0.78
CA VAL A 103 23.49 -7.80 0.00
C VAL A 103 23.87 -7.45 -1.43
N PHE A 104 23.07 -6.61 -2.09
CA PHE A 104 23.28 -6.24 -3.49
C PHE A 104 24.24 -5.06 -3.66
N LYS A 105 24.47 -4.27 -2.61
CA LYS A 105 25.35 -3.08 -2.62
C LYS A 105 24.94 -2.03 -3.67
N GLN A 106 23.64 -1.89 -3.91
CA GLN A 106 23.06 -0.94 -4.87
C GLN A 106 22.43 0.23 -4.11
N ARG A 107 23.27 1.19 -3.70
CA ARG A 107 22.90 2.31 -2.82
C ARG A 107 21.87 3.23 -3.46
N GLU A 108 22.01 3.53 -4.74
CA GLU A 108 21.11 4.41 -5.49
C GLU A 108 19.74 3.74 -5.65
N LEU A 109 19.71 2.43 -5.90
CA LEU A 109 18.47 1.67 -5.98
C LEU A 109 17.77 1.57 -4.62
N ALA A 110 18.53 1.35 -3.54
CA ALA A 110 18.01 1.39 -2.18
C ALA A 110 17.42 2.76 -1.83
N LEU A 111 18.09 3.85 -2.20
CA LEU A 111 17.58 5.20 -2.01
C LEU A 111 16.30 5.46 -2.81
N ALA A 112 16.23 4.99 -4.05
CA ALA A 112 15.03 5.14 -4.86
C ALA A 112 13.82 4.38 -4.25
N LEU A 113 14.03 3.16 -3.72
CA LEU A 113 13.01 2.42 -2.98
C LEU A 113 12.57 3.18 -1.71
N PHE A 114 13.53 3.76 -0.99
CA PHE A 114 13.26 4.57 0.19
C PHE A 114 12.38 5.78 -0.17
N LEU A 115 12.77 6.56 -1.18
CA LEU A 115 12.00 7.73 -1.62
C LEU A 115 10.61 7.35 -2.14
N PHE A 116 10.48 6.19 -2.79
CA PHE A 116 9.18 5.65 -3.22
C PHE A 116 8.18 5.54 -2.06
N ASN A 117 8.65 5.14 -0.87
CA ASN A 117 7.81 5.01 0.33
C ASN A 117 7.47 6.35 1.00
N PHE A 118 8.09 7.46 0.59
CA PHE A 118 8.04 8.74 1.31
C PHE A 118 7.45 9.90 0.50
N LEU A 119 7.77 9.99 -0.79
CA LEU A 119 7.55 11.23 -1.55
C LEU A 119 6.08 11.60 -1.73
N LEU A 120 5.22 10.60 -1.91
CA LEU A 120 3.78 10.79 -2.13
C LEU A 120 2.92 10.21 -1.00
N ALA A 121 3.52 9.53 -0.02
CA ALA A 121 2.77 8.98 1.10
C ALA A 121 2.21 10.10 1.99
N SER A 122 0.92 10.06 2.24
CA SER A 122 0.18 10.70 3.31
C SER A 122 -0.97 9.78 3.78
N ASP A 123 -2.12 9.78 3.09
CA ASP A 123 -3.26 8.92 3.42
C ASP A 123 -3.00 7.43 3.14
N ALA A 124 -2.19 7.13 2.11
CA ALA A 124 -1.78 5.77 1.76
C ALA A 124 -0.92 5.12 2.84
N PHE A 125 -0.32 5.91 3.75
CA PHE A 125 0.28 5.33 4.95
C PHE A 125 -0.80 4.65 5.79
N TYR A 126 -1.94 5.31 6.04
CA TYR A 126 -3.00 4.81 6.90
C TYR A 126 -3.85 3.72 6.22
N TRP A 127 -4.10 3.83 4.91
CA TRP A 127 -4.74 2.78 4.10
C TRP A 127 -3.69 1.81 3.51
N CYS A 128 -3.13 0.96 4.38
CA CYS A 128 -1.94 0.18 4.03
C CYS A 128 -2.19 -1.18 3.37
N GLU A 129 -3.40 -1.73 3.38
CA GLU A 129 -3.77 -3.07 2.84
C GLU A 129 -3.61 -3.23 1.33
N SER A 130 -3.04 -2.27 0.64
CA SER A 130 -2.82 -2.37 -0.78
C SER A 130 -1.61 -3.27 -1.09
N GLU A 131 -1.83 -4.26 -1.95
CA GLU A 131 -0.76 -5.10 -2.49
C GLU A 131 0.08 -4.36 -3.53
N PHE A 132 -0.46 -3.28 -4.11
CA PHE A 132 0.18 -2.57 -5.20
C PHE A 132 1.56 -2.01 -4.80
N PRO A 133 1.71 -1.25 -3.70
CA PRO A 133 3.02 -0.82 -3.22
C PRO A 133 4.00 -1.97 -2.96
N GLN A 134 3.51 -3.12 -2.49
CA GLN A 134 4.35 -4.30 -2.25
C GLN A 134 4.92 -4.85 -3.57
N GLY A 135 4.06 -5.01 -4.58
CA GLY A 135 4.47 -5.42 -5.91
C GLY A 135 5.47 -4.45 -6.54
N VAL A 136 5.29 -3.15 -6.31
CA VAL A 136 6.23 -2.12 -6.75
C VAL A 136 7.57 -2.21 -6.04
N GLY A 137 7.58 -2.46 -4.71
CA GLY A 137 8.81 -2.72 -3.96
C GLY A 137 9.61 -3.90 -4.52
N LEU A 138 8.92 -4.97 -4.94
CA LEU A 138 9.54 -6.14 -5.56
C LEU A 138 10.21 -5.84 -6.92
N ILE A 139 9.80 -4.79 -7.63
CA ILE A 139 10.50 -4.35 -8.86
C ILE A 139 11.95 -3.96 -8.54
N PHE A 140 12.18 -3.27 -7.42
CA PHE A 140 13.54 -2.88 -7.02
C PHE A 140 14.39 -4.12 -6.70
N LEU A 141 13.82 -5.11 -6.02
CA LEU A 141 14.51 -6.38 -5.77
C LEU A 141 14.81 -7.12 -7.08
N PHE A 142 13.86 -7.17 -8.02
CA PHE A 142 14.07 -7.75 -9.34
C PHE A 142 15.25 -7.11 -10.06
N VAL A 143 15.28 -5.77 -10.14
CA VAL A 143 16.40 -5.03 -10.76
C VAL A 143 17.72 -5.37 -10.08
N ALA A 144 17.72 -5.45 -8.75
CA ALA A 144 18.93 -5.75 -8.00
C ALA A 144 19.48 -7.15 -8.32
N LEU A 145 18.59 -8.14 -8.43
CA LEU A 145 18.92 -9.52 -8.78
C LEU A 145 19.54 -9.62 -10.18
N ILE A 146 18.93 -8.97 -11.19
CA ILE A 146 19.43 -9.06 -12.57
C ILE A 146 20.73 -8.28 -12.80
N ASN A 147 20.98 -7.24 -12.00
CA ASN A 147 22.22 -6.46 -12.04
C ASN A 147 23.35 -7.08 -11.20
N TYR A 148 23.06 -8.10 -10.39
CA TYR A 148 24.06 -8.70 -9.51
C TYR A 148 25.10 -9.50 -10.28
N ARG A 149 26.38 -9.18 -10.06
CA ARG A 149 27.51 -9.91 -10.67
C ARG A 149 27.86 -11.14 -9.85
N ALA A 150 27.25 -12.27 -10.18
CA ALA A 150 27.58 -13.54 -9.55
C ALA A 150 28.88 -14.16 -10.10
N GLU A 151 29.67 -14.74 -9.19
CA GLU A 151 30.99 -15.32 -9.44
C GLU A 151 30.92 -16.69 -10.14
N SER A 152 29.84 -17.45 -9.94
CA SER A 152 29.64 -18.78 -10.53
C SER A 152 28.37 -18.87 -11.37
N ILE A 153 28.35 -19.79 -12.34
CA ILE A 153 27.18 -20.04 -13.20
C ILE A 153 25.98 -20.55 -12.39
N THR A 154 26.20 -21.44 -11.41
CA THR A 154 25.15 -21.96 -10.53
C THR A 154 24.46 -20.83 -9.78
N LYS A 155 25.23 -19.88 -9.24
CA LYS A 155 24.69 -18.70 -8.56
C LYS A 155 23.94 -17.79 -9.53
N LYS A 156 24.40 -17.62 -10.77
CA LYS A 156 23.67 -16.86 -11.81
C LYS A 156 22.31 -17.48 -12.11
N ILE A 157 22.25 -18.81 -12.28
CA ILE A 157 21.00 -19.53 -12.55
C ILE A 157 20.04 -19.39 -11.37
N LEU A 158 20.52 -19.59 -10.13
CA LEU A 158 19.70 -19.44 -8.94
C LEU A 158 19.13 -18.01 -8.83
N LEU A 159 19.95 -16.98 -9.01
CA LEU A 159 19.48 -15.60 -8.98
C LEU A 159 18.48 -15.29 -10.11
N ALA A 160 18.65 -15.88 -11.29
CA ALA A 160 17.69 -15.74 -12.38
C ALA A 160 16.35 -16.40 -12.03
N LEU A 161 16.35 -17.60 -11.44
CA LEU A 161 15.12 -18.27 -10.97
C LEU A 161 14.42 -17.45 -9.89
N VAL A 162 15.18 -16.90 -8.93
CA VAL A 162 14.65 -16.00 -7.90
C VAL A 162 14.07 -14.73 -8.54
N ALA A 163 14.74 -14.13 -9.53
CA ALA A 163 14.24 -12.96 -10.24
C ALA A 163 12.93 -13.25 -11.00
N VAL A 164 12.80 -14.42 -11.64
CA VAL A 164 11.54 -14.86 -12.26
C VAL A 164 10.42 -14.97 -11.21
N PHE A 165 10.70 -15.62 -10.08
CA PHE A 165 9.73 -15.75 -8.99
C PHE A 165 9.29 -14.39 -8.43
N VAL A 166 10.24 -13.47 -8.21
CA VAL A 166 9.97 -12.10 -7.75
C VAL A 166 9.13 -11.33 -8.77
N ALA A 167 9.43 -11.46 -10.07
CA ALA A 167 8.65 -10.82 -11.13
C ALA A 167 7.21 -11.35 -11.17
N ILE A 168 7.00 -12.66 -11.13
CA ILE A 168 5.67 -13.28 -11.06
C ILE A 168 4.90 -12.74 -9.84
N THR A 169 5.56 -12.69 -8.67
CA THR A 169 4.96 -12.16 -7.43
C THR A 169 4.55 -10.70 -7.59
N ALA A 170 5.40 -9.87 -8.20
CA ALA A 170 5.10 -8.47 -8.46
C ALA A 170 3.90 -8.29 -9.41
N PHE A 171 3.82 -9.03 -10.51
CA PHE A 171 2.70 -8.90 -11.47
C PHE A 171 1.37 -9.46 -10.97
N TRP A 172 1.40 -10.39 -10.00
CA TRP A 172 0.19 -10.86 -9.33
C TRP A 172 -0.25 -9.96 -8.17
N ALA A 173 0.59 -9.04 -7.71
CA ALA A 173 0.23 -8.06 -6.70
C ALA A 173 -0.89 -7.14 -7.21
N HIS A 174 -0.74 -6.57 -8.41
CA HIS A 174 -1.76 -5.69 -8.99
C HIS A 174 -1.50 -5.49 -10.50
N PRO A 175 -2.52 -5.39 -11.37
CA PRO A 175 -2.31 -5.18 -12.81
C PRO A 175 -1.49 -3.93 -13.14
N LEU A 176 -1.68 -2.86 -12.36
CA LEU A 176 -1.00 -1.58 -12.55
C LEU A 176 0.51 -1.65 -12.30
N VAL A 177 1.05 -2.74 -11.70
CA VAL A 177 2.50 -2.97 -11.53
C VAL A 177 3.23 -2.99 -12.87
N LEU A 178 2.54 -3.32 -13.96
CA LEU A 178 3.11 -3.26 -15.31
C LEU A 178 3.72 -1.89 -15.64
N LEU A 179 3.06 -0.80 -15.25
CA LEU A 179 3.53 0.55 -15.58
C LEU A 179 4.86 0.92 -14.90
N PRO A 180 4.99 0.84 -13.55
CA PRO A 180 6.27 1.09 -12.88
C PRO A 180 7.33 0.06 -13.30
N PHE A 181 6.95 -1.19 -13.58
CA PHE A 181 7.91 -2.20 -14.03
C PHE A 181 8.49 -1.80 -15.39
N GLY A 182 7.63 -1.49 -16.36
CA GLY A 182 8.04 -1.06 -17.69
C GLY A 182 8.91 0.19 -17.64
N PHE A 183 8.55 1.18 -16.82
CA PHE A 183 9.37 2.38 -16.62
C PHE A 183 10.75 2.08 -16.07
N VAL A 184 10.85 1.33 -14.96
CA VAL A 184 12.13 1.00 -14.33
C VAL A 184 13.00 0.20 -15.31
N PHE A 185 12.39 -0.74 -16.04
CA PHE A 185 13.08 -1.53 -17.05
C PHE A 185 13.66 -0.66 -18.18
N LEU A 186 12.84 0.25 -18.74
CA LEU A 186 13.26 1.19 -19.78
C LEU A 186 14.34 2.15 -19.28
N TYR A 187 14.22 2.64 -18.04
CA TYR A 187 15.21 3.52 -17.43
C TYR A 187 16.59 2.85 -17.38
N PHE A 188 16.66 1.61 -16.88
CA PHE A 188 17.93 0.87 -16.80
C PHE A 188 18.45 0.41 -18.16
N PHE A 189 17.57 0.10 -19.10
CA PHE A 189 17.95 -0.16 -20.49
C PHE A 189 18.68 1.03 -21.11
N VAL A 190 18.16 2.25 -20.92
CA VAL A 190 18.82 3.49 -21.39
C VAL A 190 20.11 3.77 -20.62
N GLN A 191 20.16 3.47 -19.32
CA GLN A 191 21.35 3.63 -18.48
C GLN A 191 22.51 2.75 -18.93
N ASN A 192 22.24 1.47 -19.22
CA ASN A 192 23.26 0.43 -19.37
C ASN A 192 23.22 -0.23 -20.75
N LYS A 193 23.64 0.52 -21.78
CA LYS A 193 23.69 0.03 -23.18
C LYS A 193 24.51 -1.26 -23.36
N ARG A 194 25.48 -1.54 -22.49
CA ARG A 194 26.34 -2.75 -22.54
C ARG A 194 25.61 -4.05 -22.25
N LEU A 195 24.40 -4.00 -21.70
CA LEU A 195 23.62 -5.18 -21.31
C LEU A 195 22.42 -5.42 -22.24
N PHE A 196 22.43 -4.86 -23.46
CA PHE A 196 21.29 -4.90 -24.39
C PHE A 196 20.68 -6.29 -24.58
N LEU A 197 21.49 -7.33 -24.83
CA LEU A 197 20.99 -8.71 -24.98
C LEU A 197 20.35 -9.24 -23.69
N GLN A 198 20.93 -8.93 -22.52
CA GLN A 198 20.36 -9.31 -21.23
C GLN A 198 19.00 -8.64 -21.02
N PHE A 199 18.85 -7.37 -21.42
CA PHE A 199 17.56 -6.69 -21.40
C PHE A 199 16.57 -7.30 -22.40
N ILE A 200 16.99 -7.72 -23.60
CA ILE A 200 16.06 -8.43 -24.51
C ILE A 200 15.57 -9.73 -23.87
N LEU A 201 16.46 -10.53 -23.31
CA LEU A 201 16.10 -11.80 -22.68
C LEU A 201 15.13 -11.61 -21.51
N TRP A 202 15.41 -10.64 -20.63
CA TRP A 202 14.45 -10.30 -19.57
C TRP A 202 13.15 -9.73 -20.12
N GLY A 203 13.20 -8.93 -21.20
CA GLY A 203 12.00 -8.44 -21.89
C GLY A 203 11.10 -9.58 -22.36
N ILE A 204 11.66 -10.63 -22.95
CA ILE A 204 10.92 -11.82 -23.38
C ILE A 204 10.31 -12.53 -22.18
N VAL A 205 11.08 -12.76 -21.11
CA VAL A 205 10.56 -13.39 -19.87
C VAL A 205 9.38 -12.60 -19.30
N LEU A 206 9.49 -11.26 -19.27
CA LEU A 206 8.43 -10.39 -18.78
C LEU A 206 7.19 -10.43 -19.67
N LEU A 207 7.37 -10.46 -20.99
CA LEU A 207 6.25 -10.61 -21.93
C LEU A 207 5.51 -11.92 -21.74
N VAL A 208 6.21 -13.03 -21.49
CA VAL A 208 5.59 -14.32 -21.17
C VAL A 208 4.80 -14.24 -19.88
N ILE A 209 5.38 -13.66 -18.81
CA ILE A 209 4.68 -13.49 -17.52
C ILE A 209 3.42 -12.63 -17.69
N LEU A 210 3.50 -11.55 -18.45
CA LEU A 210 2.37 -10.67 -18.74
C LEU A 210 1.29 -11.34 -19.56
N TRP A 211 1.68 -12.13 -20.55
CA TRP A 211 0.75 -12.91 -21.36
C TRP A 211 -0.04 -13.89 -20.50
N VAL A 212 0.62 -14.63 -19.61
CA VAL A 212 -0.06 -15.51 -18.65
C VAL A 212 -0.96 -14.71 -17.69
N ARG A 213 -0.47 -13.59 -17.15
CA ARG A 213 -1.26 -12.75 -16.23
C ARG A 213 -2.51 -12.20 -16.90
N PHE A 214 -2.45 -11.80 -18.17
CA PHE A 214 -3.60 -11.28 -18.91
C PHE A 214 -4.75 -12.27 -18.99
N PHE A 215 -4.46 -13.56 -19.23
CA PHE A 215 -5.50 -14.60 -19.20
C PHE A 215 -6.03 -14.85 -17.78
N ALA A 216 -5.16 -14.84 -16.77
CA ALA A 216 -5.56 -15.03 -15.38
C ALA A 216 -6.41 -13.86 -14.83
N VAL A 217 -6.23 -12.63 -15.33
CA VAL A 217 -7.05 -11.49 -14.89
C VAL A 217 -8.50 -11.63 -15.39
N LYS A 218 -8.70 -12.14 -16.60
CA LYS A 218 -10.06 -12.31 -17.16
C LYS A 218 -10.93 -13.29 -16.38
N THR A 219 -10.33 -14.17 -15.58
CA THR A 219 -11.08 -15.13 -14.75
C THR A 219 -11.51 -14.54 -13.41
N VAL A 220 -11.12 -13.30 -13.07
CA VAL A 220 -11.47 -12.64 -11.81
C VAL A 220 -12.29 -11.38 -12.10
N ALA A 221 -13.60 -11.41 -11.82
CA ALA A 221 -14.54 -10.33 -12.17
C ALA A 221 -14.12 -8.94 -11.65
N TYR A 222 -13.63 -8.86 -10.40
CA TYR A 222 -13.16 -7.61 -9.81
C TYR A 222 -12.01 -6.98 -10.62
N GLU A 223 -11.03 -7.78 -11.02
CA GLU A 223 -9.86 -7.32 -11.78
C GLU A 223 -10.24 -6.95 -13.22
N ALA A 224 -11.14 -7.71 -13.85
CA ALA A 224 -11.66 -7.42 -15.19
C ALA A 224 -12.35 -6.06 -15.24
N ASN A 225 -13.20 -5.75 -14.25
CA ASN A 225 -13.89 -4.45 -14.14
C ASN A 225 -12.90 -3.27 -14.04
N LYS A 226 -11.76 -3.45 -13.36
CA LYS A 226 -10.75 -2.39 -13.21
C LYS A 226 -10.01 -2.13 -14.53
N ILE A 227 -9.70 -3.17 -15.30
CA ILE A 227 -9.12 -3.00 -16.64
C ILE A 227 -10.10 -2.30 -17.57
N GLU A 228 -11.37 -2.72 -17.56
CA GLU A 228 -12.41 -2.12 -18.36
C GLU A 228 -12.62 -0.63 -18.02
N SER A 229 -12.61 -0.28 -16.73
CA SER A 229 -12.67 1.12 -16.28
C SER A 229 -11.54 1.98 -16.89
N GLY A 230 -10.32 1.45 -16.96
CA GLY A 230 -9.20 2.16 -17.60
C GLY A 230 -9.37 2.32 -19.11
N ILE A 231 -9.85 1.27 -19.81
CA ILE A 231 -10.10 1.31 -21.26
C ILE A 231 -11.22 2.31 -21.58
N ASN A 232 -12.34 2.24 -20.86
CA ASN A 232 -13.46 3.15 -21.04
C ASN A 232 -13.09 4.59 -20.64
N GLY A 233 -12.18 4.74 -19.68
CA GLY A 233 -11.63 6.03 -19.26
C GLY A 233 -10.93 6.81 -20.38
N VAL A 234 -10.45 6.16 -21.44
CA VAL A 234 -9.84 6.84 -22.60
C VAL A 234 -10.81 7.85 -23.24
N ALA A 235 -12.12 7.57 -23.22
CA ALA A 235 -13.13 8.50 -23.72
C ALA A 235 -13.19 9.82 -22.94
N LEU A 236 -12.66 9.84 -21.71
CA LEU A 236 -12.63 11.02 -20.84
C LEU A 236 -11.46 11.98 -21.14
N LEU A 237 -10.52 11.60 -22.02
CA LEU A 237 -9.34 12.42 -22.32
C LEU A 237 -9.71 13.79 -22.92
N SER A 238 -10.77 13.87 -23.71
CA SER A 238 -11.24 15.14 -24.30
C SER A 238 -11.66 16.17 -23.25
N ASN A 239 -12.10 15.70 -22.07
CA ASN A 239 -12.55 16.53 -20.95
C ASN A 239 -11.65 16.37 -19.72
N PHE A 240 -10.39 15.96 -19.90
CA PHE A 240 -9.49 15.55 -18.80
C PHE A 240 -9.39 16.59 -17.68
N PHE A 241 -9.18 17.87 -18.02
CA PHE A 241 -9.03 18.95 -17.04
C PHE A 241 -10.32 19.29 -16.28
N SER A 242 -11.47 18.81 -16.77
CA SER A 242 -12.77 18.98 -16.12
C SER A 242 -13.13 17.80 -15.21
N LEU A 243 -12.29 16.75 -15.16
CA LEU A 243 -12.56 15.60 -14.29
C LEU A 243 -12.49 16.00 -12.81
N PRO A 244 -13.45 15.57 -11.97
CA PRO A 244 -13.46 15.92 -10.55
C PRO A 244 -12.15 15.58 -9.84
N ILE A 245 -11.58 14.41 -10.12
CA ILE A 245 -10.30 14.02 -9.53
C ILE A 245 -9.14 14.95 -9.92
N VAL A 246 -9.12 15.46 -11.16
CA VAL A 246 -8.06 16.37 -11.63
C VAL A 246 -8.20 17.73 -10.94
N ILE A 247 -9.41 18.26 -10.87
CA ILE A 247 -9.70 19.53 -10.18
C ILE A 247 -9.32 19.44 -8.69
N LYS A 248 -9.69 18.34 -8.02
CA LYS A 248 -9.39 18.11 -6.60
C LYS A 248 -7.89 17.90 -6.35
N SER A 249 -7.19 17.19 -7.24
CA SER A 249 -5.84 16.69 -6.95
C SER A 249 -4.69 17.60 -7.35
N LEU A 250 -4.86 18.50 -8.32
CA LEU A 250 -3.81 19.47 -8.67
C LEU A 250 -3.34 20.30 -7.45
N PRO A 251 -4.23 20.82 -6.58
CA PRO A 251 -3.83 21.48 -5.33
C PRO A 251 -3.02 20.59 -4.38
N TRP A 252 -3.23 19.26 -4.38
CA TRP A 252 -2.47 18.35 -3.52
C TRP A 252 -0.98 18.34 -3.89
N PHE A 253 -0.61 18.55 -5.15
CA PHE A 253 0.81 18.65 -5.56
C PHE A 253 1.55 19.88 -5.05
N VAL A 254 0.80 20.89 -4.58
CA VAL A 254 1.35 22.11 -4.00
C VAL A 254 1.23 22.11 -2.47
N LYS A 255 0.20 21.46 -1.92
CA LYS A 255 -0.04 21.40 -0.47
C LYS A 255 0.56 20.16 0.18
N ASP A 256 0.23 18.99 -0.34
CA ASP A 256 0.51 17.71 0.31
C ASP A 256 1.73 17.01 -0.30
N TYR A 257 2.02 17.22 -1.59
CA TYR A 257 3.08 16.54 -2.33
C TYR A 257 4.14 17.50 -2.90
N TRP A 258 4.26 18.69 -2.32
CA TRP A 258 5.18 19.72 -2.83
C TRP A 258 6.65 19.27 -2.87
N VAL A 259 7.09 18.42 -1.93
CA VAL A 259 8.45 17.85 -1.94
C VAL A 259 8.66 17.01 -3.21
N PHE A 260 7.68 16.18 -3.58
CA PHE A 260 7.73 15.44 -4.85
C PHE A 260 7.82 16.40 -6.04
N SER A 261 7.00 17.46 -6.08
CA SER A 261 6.99 18.45 -7.14
C SER A 261 8.33 19.18 -7.30
N ILE A 262 8.92 19.65 -6.18
CA ILE A 262 10.23 20.32 -6.19
C ILE A 262 11.33 19.35 -6.62
N LEU A 263 11.36 18.14 -6.09
CA LEU A 263 12.36 17.16 -6.50
C LEU A 263 12.21 16.75 -7.96
N GLY A 264 10.99 16.70 -8.48
CA GLY A 264 10.72 16.48 -9.90
C GLY A 264 11.34 17.57 -10.78
N ILE A 265 11.14 18.84 -10.41
CA ILE A 265 11.72 19.99 -11.13
C ILE A 265 13.25 19.97 -11.05
N VAL A 266 13.83 19.79 -9.85
CA VAL A 266 15.29 19.71 -9.66
C VAL A 266 15.88 18.58 -10.50
N THR A 267 15.23 17.41 -10.48
CA THR A 267 15.68 16.26 -11.25
C THR A 267 15.63 16.51 -12.76
N ALA A 268 14.56 17.14 -13.24
CA ALA A 268 14.44 17.53 -14.64
C ALA A 268 15.57 18.51 -15.07
N ILE A 269 15.85 19.52 -14.23
CA ILE A 269 16.94 20.48 -14.47
C ILE A 269 18.29 19.75 -14.54
N VAL A 270 18.59 18.87 -13.58
CA VAL A 270 19.86 18.12 -13.57
C VAL A 270 20.01 17.23 -14.81
N LEU A 271 18.95 16.54 -15.23
CA LEU A 271 18.96 15.72 -16.44
C LEU A 271 19.20 16.58 -17.70
N ALA A 272 18.58 17.76 -17.79
CA ALA A 272 18.77 18.70 -18.90
C ALA A 272 20.20 19.25 -18.94
N VAL A 273 20.76 19.68 -17.80
CA VAL A 273 22.15 20.17 -17.68
C VAL A 273 23.14 19.08 -18.08
N LYS A 274 22.88 17.82 -17.69
CA LYS A 274 23.68 16.65 -18.10
C LYS A 274 23.41 16.21 -19.55
N LYS A 275 22.52 16.89 -20.28
CA LYS A 275 22.10 16.55 -21.66
C LYS A 275 21.53 15.12 -21.79
N GLN A 276 20.96 14.57 -20.72
CA GLN A 276 20.36 13.23 -20.69
C GLN A 276 18.89 13.26 -21.17
N TRP A 277 18.67 13.81 -22.37
CA TRP A 277 17.33 14.08 -22.92
C TRP A 277 16.43 12.85 -23.00
N THR A 278 16.98 11.68 -23.31
CA THR A 278 16.21 10.43 -23.34
C THR A 278 15.66 10.07 -21.96
N LYS A 279 16.45 10.21 -20.89
CA LYS A 279 15.96 9.95 -19.53
C LYS A 279 14.96 11.00 -19.10
N LEU A 280 15.21 12.28 -19.41
CA LEU A 280 14.27 13.35 -19.13
C LEU A 280 12.92 13.06 -19.77
N PHE A 281 12.92 12.70 -21.06
CA PHE A 281 11.70 12.33 -21.80
C PHE A 281 10.97 11.16 -21.14
N ILE A 282 11.66 10.04 -20.87
CA ILE A 282 11.02 8.85 -20.29
C ILE A 282 10.48 9.14 -18.89
N CYS A 283 11.20 9.90 -18.06
CA CYS A 283 10.74 10.26 -16.72
C CYS A 283 9.52 11.20 -16.77
N SER A 284 9.54 12.21 -17.64
CA SER A 284 8.41 13.13 -17.81
C SER A 284 7.17 12.43 -18.35
N VAL A 285 7.33 11.59 -19.39
CA VAL A 285 6.23 10.79 -19.94
C VAL A 285 5.67 9.83 -18.91
N TYR A 286 6.53 9.18 -18.10
CA TYR A 286 6.06 8.31 -17.04
C TYR A 286 5.28 9.07 -15.98
N VAL A 287 5.81 10.17 -15.42
CA VAL A 287 5.11 10.93 -14.36
C VAL A 287 3.78 11.48 -14.87
N ILE A 288 3.78 12.16 -16.02
CA ILE A 288 2.57 12.78 -16.58
C ILE A 288 1.58 11.70 -17.05
N GLY A 289 2.06 10.71 -17.79
CA GLY A 289 1.22 9.63 -18.33
C GLY A 289 0.61 8.77 -17.22
N TYR A 290 1.37 8.47 -16.17
CA TYR A 290 0.87 7.72 -15.02
C TYR A 290 -0.23 8.48 -14.28
N TYR A 291 -0.02 9.79 -14.04
CA TYR A 291 -1.06 10.65 -13.46
C TYR A 291 -2.34 10.63 -14.30
N VAL A 292 -2.22 10.82 -15.62
CA VAL A 292 -3.36 10.79 -16.55
C VAL A 292 -4.10 9.45 -16.49
N ILE A 293 -3.38 8.33 -16.58
CA ILE A 293 -3.96 6.98 -16.55
C ILE A 293 -4.77 6.75 -15.28
N VAL A 294 -4.22 7.12 -14.11
CA VAL A 294 -4.94 6.96 -12.84
C VAL A 294 -6.20 7.84 -12.81
N CYS A 295 -6.09 9.10 -13.21
CA CYS A 295 -7.22 10.03 -13.21
C CYS A 295 -8.37 9.60 -14.12
N ILE A 296 -8.08 9.12 -15.34
CA ILE A 296 -9.13 8.64 -16.25
C ILE A 296 -9.73 7.31 -15.82
N SER A 297 -8.95 6.47 -15.13
CA SER A 297 -9.43 5.18 -14.62
C SER A 297 -10.31 5.35 -13.37
N PHE A 298 -10.11 6.44 -12.61
CA PHE A 298 -10.73 6.71 -11.32
C PHE A 298 -11.18 8.18 -11.17
N PRO A 299 -12.07 8.68 -12.05
CA PRO A 299 -12.42 10.11 -12.14
C PRO A 299 -13.16 10.69 -10.92
N TYR A 300 -13.74 9.83 -10.09
CA TYR A 300 -14.55 10.20 -8.92
C TYR A 300 -14.01 9.66 -7.59
N SER A 301 -12.81 9.09 -7.58
CA SER A 301 -12.26 8.44 -6.38
C SER A 301 -11.78 9.43 -5.31
N GLU A 302 -11.76 8.95 -4.08
CA GLU A 302 -11.25 9.69 -2.92
C GLU A 302 -9.72 9.73 -2.89
N LYS A 303 -9.17 10.73 -2.17
CA LYS A 303 -7.73 10.98 -2.08
C LYS A 303 -6.93 9.75 -1.68
N PHE A 304 -7.30 9.09 -0.58
CA PHE A 304 -6.59 7.92 -0.07
C PHE A 304 -6.44 6.81 -1.11
N TYR A 305 -7.47 6.61 -1.94
CA TYR A 305 -7.50 5.57 -2.95
C TYR A 305 -6.54 5.88 -4.10
N VAL A 306 -6.61 7.10 -4.66
CA VAL A 306 -5.75 7.49 -5.78
C VAL A 306 -4.30 7.74 -5.36
N GLU A 307 -4.07 8.19 -4.12
CA GLU A 307 -2.72 8.36 -3.58
C GLU A 307 -1.98 7.02 -3.53
N ASN A 308 -2.64 5.97 -3.05
CA ASN A 308 -2.09 4.61 -3.06
C ASN A 308 -1.74 4.09 -4.47
N LEU A 309 -2.38 4.63 -5.53
CA LEU A 309 -1.97 4.34 -6.90
C LEU A 309 -0.82 5.26 -7.34
N TRP A 310 -0.87 6.54 -6.99
CA TRP A 310 0.16 7.50 -7.35
C TRP A 310 1.49 7.30 -6.65
N VAL A 311 1.59 6.61 -5.51
CA VAL A 311 2.92 6.32 -4.89
C VAL A 311 3.89 5.71 -5.89
N ALA A 312 3.44 4.88 -6.84
CA ALA A 312 4.31 4.33 -7.89
C ALA A 312 4.76 5.37 -8.93
N MET A 313 4.02 6.46 -9.13
CA MET A 313 4.45 7.60 -9.94
C MET A 313 5.73 8.23 -9.38
N SER A 314 5.94 8.18 -8.06
CA SER A 314 7.12 8.76 -7.41
C SER A 314 8.44 8.19 -7.93
N ILE A 315 8.42 6.96 -8.47
CA ILE A 315 9.57 6.25 -9.05
C ILE A 315 10.19 7.04 -10.21
N GLY A 316 9.35 7.75 -10.98
CA GLY A 316 9.78 8.63 -12.06
C GLY A 316 10.68 9.78 -11.62
N VAL A 317 10.61 10.16 -10.34
CA VAL A 317 11.47 11.18 -9.72
C VAL A 317 12.55 10.51 -8.86
N ALA A 318 12.19 9.49 -8.08
CA ALA A 318 13.07 8.83 -7.12
C ALA A 318 14.30 8.17 -7.77
N LEU A 319 14.13 7.45 -8.88
CA LEU A 319 15.27 6.84 -9.59
C LEU A 319 16.27 7.87 -10.12
N PRO A 320 15.88 8.80 -11.00
CA PRO A 320 16.82 9.80 -11.50
C PRO A 320 17.35 10.73 -10.41
N PHE A 321 16.58 10.99 -9.34
CA PHE A 321 17.12 11.71 -8.19
C PHE A 321 18.28 10.94 -7.54
N ALA A 322 18.11 9.65 -7.27
CA ALA A 322 19.13 8.83 -6.64
C ALA A 322 20.38 8.62 -7.51
N TYR A 323 20.21 8.39 -8.81
CA TYR A 323 21.32 8.11 -9.74
C TYR A 323 21.98 9.36 -10.31
N GLU A 324 21.25 10.47 -10.46
CA GLU A 324 21.74 11.64 -11.19
C GLU A 324 21.87 12.89 -10.32
N VAL A 325 20.95 13.13 -9.38
CA VAL A 325 20.95 14.35 -8.56
C VAL A 325 21.85 14.20 -7.35
N LEU A 326 21.69 13.15 -6.55
CA LEU A 326 22.47 13.00 -5.32
C LEU A 326 23.99 12.94 -5.59
N PRO A 327 24.49 12.21 -6.61
CA PRO A 327 25.91 12.22 -6.96
C PRO A 327 26.40 13.58 -7.50
N PHE A 328 25.51 14.42 -8.05
CA PHE A 328 25.85 15.75 -8.56
C PHE A 328 26.26 16.71 -7.43
N LEU A 329 25.77 16.51 -6.20
CA LEU A 329 26.12 17.33 -5.04
C LEU A 329 27.60 17.20 -4.64
N ARG A 330 28.26 16.07 -4.96
CA ARG A 330 29.65 15.69 -4.60
C ARG A 330 29.96 15.63 -3.09
N SER A 331 29.25 16.37 -2.24
CA SER A 331 29.39 16.42 -0.80
C SER A 331 28.43 15.44 -0.12
N LYS A 332 28.99 14.50 0.65
CA LYS A 332 28.21 13.57 1.46
C LYS A 332 27.40 14.28 2.54
N THR A 333 27.96 15.31 3.16
CA THR A 333 27.28 16.10 4.20
C THR A 333 26.05 16.79 3.63
N LEU A 334 26.19 17.45 2.47
CA LEU A 334 25.06 18.12 1.82
C LEU A 334 23.98 17.11 1.39
N ALA A 335 24.39 15.96 0.85
CA ALA A 335 23.48 14.85 0.53
C ALA A 335 22.72 14.36 1.76
N THR A 336 23.40 14.15 2.90
CA THR A 336 22.77 13.73 4.15
C THR A 336 21.79 14.79 4.65
N VAL A 337 22.19 16.07 4.70
CA VAL A 337 21.32 17.17 5.14
C VAL A 337 20.07 17.27 4.27
N LEU A 338 20.21 17.17 2.94
CA LEU A 338 19.09 17.19 2.02
C LEU A 338 18.12 16.01 2.28
N LEU A 339 18.65 14.79 2.43
CA LEU A 339 17.82 13.62 2.70
C LEU A 339 17.12 13.71 4.06
N LEU A 340 17.80 14.21 5.09
CA LEU A 340 17.19 14.45 6.41
C LEU A 340 16.10 15.52 6.33
N ALA A 341 16.30 16.60 5.57
CA ALA A 341 15.26 17.60 5.34
C ALA A 341 14.04 16.99 4.64
N ILE A 342 14.25 16.17 3.58
CA ILE A 342 13.17 15.44 2.91
C ILE A 342 12.41 14.56 3.92
N ILE A 343 13.13 13.81 4.77
CA ILE A 343 12.53 12.96 5.80
C ILE A 343 11.69 13.76 6.77
N THR A 344 12.24 14.83 7.35
CA THR A 344 11.53 15.66 8.33
C THR A 344 10.26 16.25 7.74
N LEU A 345 10.35 16.83 6.54
CA LEU A 345 9.21 17.46 5.87
C LEU A 345 8.14 16.43 5.49
N ARG A 346 8.52 15.29 4.91
CA ARG A 346 7.57 14.22 4.55
C ARG A 346 6.95 13.57 5.78
N SER A 347 7.73 13.33 6.83
CA SER A 347 7.23 12.74 8.07
C SER A 347 6.20 13.65 8.74
N PHE A 348 6.39 14.97 8.69
CA PHE A 348 5.40 15.93 9.17
C PHE A 348 4.08 15.85 8.38
N VAL A 349 4.15 15.71 7.05
CA VAL A 349 2.94 15.53 6.21
C VAL A 349 2.23 14.22 6.54
N ILE A 350 2.95 13.11 6.64
CA ILE A 350 2.37 11.79 7.00
C ILE A 350 1.74 11.88 8.39
N PHE A 351 2.42 12.49 9.36
CA PHE A 351 1.90 12.69 10.70
C PHE A 351 0.59 13.49 10.65
N ASN A 352 0.54 14.62 9.96
CA ASN A 352 -0.69 15.42 9.87
C ASN A 352 -1.84 14.73 9.12
N GLY A 353 -1.56 13.74 8.27
CA GLY A 353 -2.58 12.93 7.62
C GLY A 353 -3.49 12.16 8.60
N HIS A 354 -3.07 11.95 9.85
CA HIS A 354 -3.84 11.16 10.84
C HIS A 354 -5.21 11.74 11.21
N HIS A 355 -5.42 13.06 11.06
CA HIS A 355 -6.61 13.73 11.59
C HIS A 355 -7.90 13.10 11.09
N HIS A 356 -7.99 12.86 9.79
CA HIS A 356 -9.16 12.25 9.18
C HIS A 356 -9.46 10.83 9.72
N PHE A 357 -8.42 10.02 9.89
CA PHE A 357 -8.54 8.67 10.48
C PHE A 357 -8.86 8.71 11.98
N THR A 358 -8.45 9.78 12.66
CA THR A 358 -8.73 10.00 14.07
C THR A 358 -10.20 10.33 14.31
N ASP A 359 -10.83 11.09 13.42
CA ASP A 359 -12.26 11.38 13.49
C ASP A 359 -13.10 10.10 13.43
N ARG A 360 -12.73 9.15 12.56
CA ARG A 360 -13.34 7.81 12.51
C ARG A 360 -13.17 7.04 13.82
N LYS A 361 -11.97 7.06 14.41
CA LYS A 361 -11.71 6.46 15.74
C LYS A 361 -12.56 7.10 16.84
N ILE A 362 -12.69 8.43 16.84
CA ILE A 362 -13.52 9.16 17.81
C ILE A 362 -14.99 8.78 17.65
N TRP A 363 -15.47 8.68 16.41
CA TRP A 363 -16.83 8.23 16.14
C TRP A 363 -17.08 6.80 16.64
N TRP A 364 -16.18 5.87 16.35
CA TRP A 364 -16.30 4.48 16.84
C TRP A 364 -16.36 4.40 18.36
N ASN A 365 -15.61 5.22 19.09
CA ASN A 365 -15.72 5.28 20.55
C ASN A 365 -17.13 5.68 21.01
N LYS A 366 -17.76 6.65 20.33
CA LYS A 366 -19.11 7.10 20.66
C LYS A 366 -20.15 6.03 20.32
N ALA A 367 -20.05 5.43 19.13
CA ALA A 367 -20.96 4.39 18.68
C ALA A 367 -20.92 3.14 19.58
N LEU A 368 -19.71 2.69 19.96
CA LEU A 368 -19.55 1.55 20.88
C LEU A 368 -20.05 1.85 22.29
N ALA A 369 -19.84 3.08 22.79
CA ALA A 369 -20.38 3.50 24.08
C ALA A 369 -21.92 3.57 24.07
N ALA A 370 -22.53 3.99 22.96
CA ALA A 370 -23.99 3.97 22.78
C ALA A 370 -24.53 2.53 22.76
N ALA A 371 -23.88 1.64 22.01
CA ALA A 371 -24.20 0.22 21.96
C ALA A 371 -24.12 -0.46 23.34
N GLU A 372 -23.06 -0.18 24.12
CA GLU A 372 -22.93 -0.71 25.48
C GLU A 372 -24.03 -0.20 26.42
N LYS A 373 -24.40 1.08 26.33
CA LYS A 373 -25.52 1.66 27.10
C LYS A 373 -26.86 1.01 26.78
N GLN A 374 -27.08 0.61 25.52
CA GLN A 374 -28.29 -0.10 25.10
C GLN A 374 -28.33 -1.56 25.59
N GLY A 375 -27.21 -2.11 26.06
CA GLY A 375 -27.16 -3.42 26.71
C GLY A 375 -27.14 -4.63 25.77
N GLY A 376 -26.75 -4.44 24.50
CA GLY A 376 -26.59 -5.50 23.50
C GLY A 376 -25.16 -5.68 23.00
N GLU A 377 -24.91 -6.74 22.23
CA GLU A 377 -23.60 -7.03 21.61
C GLU A 377 -23.67 -7.04 20.06
N LYS A 378 -24.86 -6.95 19.48
CA LYS A 378 -25.10 -7.03 18.03
C LYS A 378 -26.09 -5.98 17.59
N PHE A 379 -25.68 -5.14 16.66
CA PHE A 379 -26.45 -4.00 16.21
C PHE A 379 -26.38 -3.82 14.69
N LEU A 380 -27.51 -3.38 14.12
CA LEU A 380 -27.57 -2.75 12.81
C LEU A 380 -27.75 -1.24 12.99
N LEU A 381 -26.97 -0.46 12.25
CA LEU A 381 -27.09 0.99 12.17
C LEU A 381 -27.47 1.38 10.73
N PRO A 382 -28.63 1.98 10.48
CA PRO A 382 -28.95 2.53 9.17
C PRO A 382 -27.88 3.51 8.67
N ALA A 383 -27.46 3.39 7.41
CA ALA A 383 -26.40 4.24 6.83
C ALA A 383 -26.77 5.74 6.82
N ASP A 384 -28.05 6.08 6.70
CA ASP A 384 -28.56 7.45 6.78
C ASP A 384 -28.43 8.08 8.18
N LYS A 385 -28.20 7.27 9.21
CA LYS A 385 -27.90 7.69 10.59
C LYS A 385 -26.41 7.64 10.94
N ALA A 386 -25.57 7.13 10.04
CA ALA A 386 -24.12 7.10 10.22
C ALA A 386 -23.46 8.32 9.54
N PRO A 387 -22.36 8.87 10.07
CA PRO A 387 -21.61 9.94 9.41
C PRO A 387 -20.78 9.36 8.26
N MET A 388 -21.44 9.17 7.12
CA MET A 388 -20.82 8.55 5.94
C MET A 388 -19.69 9.38 5.33
N ASP A 389 -19.59 10.67 5.65
CA ASP A 389 -18.46 11.53 5.35
C ASP A 389 -17.17 11.15 6.10
N ILE A 390 -17.31 10.56 7.29
CA ILE A 390 -16.20 10.05 8.11
C ILE A 390 -15.94 8.57 7.79
N ILE A 391 -17.01 7.80 7.56
CA ILE A 391 -16.95 6.35 7.37
C ILE A 391 -16.61 5.96 5.93
N HIS A 392 -16.92 6.80 4.94
CA HIS A 392 -16.79 6.54 3.50
C HIS A 392 -17.60 5.35 2.99
N PHE A 393 -17.26 4.14 3.46
CA PHE A 393 -17.86 2.88 3.06
C PHE A 393 -18.20 2.04 4.29
N SER A 394 -19.38 1.41 4.26
CA SER A 394 -19.96 0.64 5.36
C SER A 394 -19.49 -0.81 5.45
N PHE A 395 -18.93 -1.38 4.37
CA PHE A 395 -18.72 -2.83 4.24
C PHE A 395 -17.86 -3.45 5.34
N SER A 396 -16.93 -2.67 5.87
CA SER A 396 -16.00 -3.08 6.91
C SER A 396 -16.50 -2.81 8.33
N SER A 397 -17.63 -2.12 8.51
CA SER A 397 -18.08 -1.62 9.81
C SER A 397 -18.26 -2.70 10.89
N ALA A 398 -18.79 -3.88 10.51
CA ALA A 398 -18.88 -5.02 11.39
C ALA A 398 -17.50 -5.51 11.85
N ALA A 399 -16.53 -5.60 10.94
CA ALA A 399 -15.16 -5.99 11.25
C ALA A 399 -14.46 -4.95 12.14
N GLU A 400 -14.61 -3.65 11.83
CA GLU A 400 -14.06 -2.53 12.60
C GLU A 400 -14.54 -2.56 14.05
N SER A 401 -15.85 -2.62 14.24
CA SER A 401 -16.47 -2.66 15.57
C SER A 401 -16.07 -3.91 16.36
N ILE A 402 -16.05 -5.10 15.74
CA ILE A 402 -15.67 -6.36 16.37
C ILE A 402 -14.22 -6.33 16.86
N LEU A 403 -13.28 -5.97 15.98
CA LEU A 403 -11.85 -5.95 16.31
C LEU A 403 -11.56 -4.91 17.40
N TYR A 404 -12.11 -3.71 17.24
CA TYR A 404 -11.83 -2.61 18.14
C TYR A 404 -12.46 -2.82 19.53
N SER A 405 -13.72 -3.26 19.56
CA SER A 405 -14.40 -3.50 20.83
C SER A 405 -13.73 -4.59 21.66
N THR A 406 -13.35 -5.69 20.99
CA THR A 406 -12.71 -6.85 21.61
C THR A 406 -11.41 -6.47 22.29
N VAL A 407 -10.55 -5.68 21.62
CA VAL A 407 -9.28 -5.26 22.20
C VAL A 407 -9.47 -4.18 23.26
N LYS A 408 -10.28 -3.16 22.98
CA LYS A 408 -10.35 -1.96 23.81
C LYS A 408 -11.18 -2.15 25.08
N TYR A 409 -12.30 -2.86 24.99
CA TYR A 409 -13.25 -3.02 26.09
C TYR A 409 -13.24 -4.44 26.68
N GLY A 410 -12.49 -5.37 26.09
CA GLY A 410 -12.51 -6.78 26.50
C GLY A 410 -13.84 -7.49 26.23
N LYS A 411 -14.71 -6.87 25.41
CA LYS A 411 -16.03 -7.37 25.02
C LYS A 411 -16.19 -7.23 23.51
N THR A 412 -16.75 -8.23 22.85
CA THR A 412 -17.00 -8.18 21.40
C THR A 412 -18.38 -7.57 21.13
N ILE A 413 -18.40 -6.46 20.42
CA ILE A 413 -19.60 -5.76 19.95
C ILE A 413 -19.53 -5.66 18.42
N CYS A 414 -20.59 -6.08 17.75
CA CYS A 414 -20.75 -5.96 16.31
C CYS A 414 -21.76 -4.84 16.01
N ILE A 415 -21.32 -3.82 15.26
CA ILE A 415 -22.16 -2.78 14.69
C ILE A 415 -21.98 -2.84 13.17
N SER A 416 -23.00 -3.31 12.45
CA SER A 416 -23.01 -3.30 10.99
C SER A 416 -23.79 -2.09 10.49
N ILE A 417 -23.13 -1.22 9.74
CA ILE A 417 -23.77 -0.09 9.06
C ILE A 417 -24.39 -0.62 7.78
N GLU A 418 -25.69 -0.39 7.60
CA GLU A 418 -26.46 -1.02 6.52
C GLU A 418 -27.13 0.01 5.62
N PRO A 419 -26.77 0.04 4.32
CA PRO A 419 -27.45 0.89 3.33
C PRO A 419 -28.93 0.52 3.18
N ASP A 420 -29.25 -0.77 3.22
CA ASP A 420 -30.61 -1.30 3.20
C ASP A 420 -30.86 -2.19 4.41
N ILE A 421 -31.32 -1.57 5.49
CA ILE A 421 -31.68 -2.31 6.71
C ILE A 421 -32.90 -3.21 6.52
N GLN A 422 -33.79 -2.92 5.56
CA GLN A 422 -35.05 -3.66 5.39
C GLN A 422 -34.78 -5.08 4.89
N SER A 423 -33.85 -5.24 3.94
CA SER A 423 -33.46 -6.58 3.47
C SER A 423 -32.88 -7.47 4.56
N LYS A 424 -32.35 -6.89 5.65
CA LYS A 424 -31.71 -7.62 6.76
C LYS A 424 -32.58 -7.82 7.98
N LYS A 425 -33.79 -7.24 8.03
CA LYS A 425 -34.70 -7.38 9.19
C LYS A 425 -35.00 -8.83 9.56
N GLN A 426 -35.19 -9.70 8.57
CA GLN A 426 -35.49 -11.12 8.82
C GLN A 426 -34.32 -11.85 9.50
N LEU A 427 -33.09 -11.40 9.25
CA LEU A 427 -31.87 -12.00 9.82
C LEU A 427 -31.67 -11.61 11.29
N MET A 428 -32.34 -10.54 11.77
CA MET A 428 -32.15 -10.04 13.14
C MET A 428 -32.60 -11.04 14.23
N ASN A 429 -33.50 -11.97 13.89
CA ASN A 429 -33.97 -13.00 14.80
C ASN A 429 -32.94 -14.13 15.02
N ILE A 430 -31.87 -14.18 14.23
CA ILE A 430 -30.81 -15.19 14.36
C ILE A 430 -29.97 -14.88 15.60
N GLN A 431 -30.02 -15.76 16.59
CA GLN A 431 -29.39 -15.53 17.89
C GLN A 431 -27.91 -15.95 17.93
N ASP A 432 -27.53 -16.97 17.15
CA ASP A 432 -26.21 -17.60 17.14
C ASP A 432 -25.28 -17.09 16.02
N ALA A 433 -25.51 -15.86 15.57
CA ALA A 433 -24.74 -15.25 14.50
C ALA A 433 -24.64 -13.73 14.60
N VAL A 434 -23.66 -13.15 13.92
CA VAL A 434 -23.57 -11.72 13.62
C VAL A 434 -23.97 -11.44 12.17
N ILE A 435 -24.51 -10.25 11.92
CA ILE A 435 -24.88 -9.78 10.59
C ILE A 435 -23.81 -8.78 10.15
N THR A 436 -23.32 -8.95 8.94
CA THR A 436 -22.32 -8.10 8.26
C THR A 436 -22.89 -7.64 6.92
N GLU A 437 -22.19 -6.72 6.23
CA GLU A 437 -22.61 -6.29 4.88
C GLU A 437 -22.75 -7.51 3.93
N TYR A 438 -21.80 -8.45 3.98
CA TYR A 438 -21.72 -9.64 3.13
C TYR A 438 -22.57 -10.83 3.58
N GLY A 439 -23.35 -10.68 4.66
CA GLY A 439 -24.28 -11.70 5.14
C GLY A 439 -24.05 -12.10 6.60
N VAL A 440 -24.41 -13.34 6.92
CA VAL A 440 -24.46 -13.85 8.30
C VAL A 440 -23.22 -14.68 8.62
N VAL A 441 -22.56 -14.38 9.73
CA VAL A 441 -21.43 -15.16 10.26
C VAL A 441 -21.85 -15.84 11.54
N LYS A 442 -21.97 -17.17 11.53
CA LYS A 442 -22.38 -17.95 12.70
C LYS A 442 -21.26 -18.02 13.73
N TYR A 443 -21.61 -18.15 15.00
CA TYR A 443 -20.62 -18.21 16.08
C TYR A 443 -19.66 -19.40 15.97
N LYS A 444 -20.11 -20.52 15.41
CA LYS A 444 -19.25 -21.67 15.12
C LYS A 444 -18.15 -21.38 14.09
N ASP A 445 -18.34 -20.36 13.25
CA ASP A 445 -17.40 -19.94 12.21
C ASP A 445 -16.54 -18.74 12.68
N LEU A 446 -16.67 -18.36 13.96
CA LEU A 446 -15.83 -17.37 14.62
C LEU A 446 -14.73 -18.04 15.42
N ASN A 447 -13.57 -17.39 15.48
CA ASN A 447 -12.49 -17.81 16.35
C ASN A 447 -12.83 -17.49 17.82
N SER A 448 -13.25 -18.52 18.55
CA SER A 448 -13.71 -18.44 19.95
C SER A 448 -12.64 -17.97 20.95
N VAL A 449 -11.35 -18.00 20.56
CA VAL A 449 -10.26 -17.40 21.36
C VAL A 449 -10.45 -15.89 21.47
N TYR A 450 -10.88 -15.25 20.39
CA TYR A 450 -10.94 -13.80 20.27
C TYR A 450 -12.35 -13.24 20.37
N PHE A 451 -13.30 -13.81 19.62
CA PHE A 451 -14.62 -13.24 19.45
C PHE A 451 -15.64 -14.03 20.26
N LYS A 452 -16.26 -13.35 21.23
CA LYS A 452 -17.21 -13.97 22.15
C LYS A 452 -18.49 -13.15 22.18
N PHE A 453 -19.59 -13.79 21.79
CA PHE A 453 -20.92 -13.22 21.79
C PHE A 453 -21.88 -14.07 22.63
N LYS A 454 -22.89 -13.42 23.20
CA LYS A 454 -24.04 -14.07 23.83
C LYS A 454 -25.11 -14.35 22.79
N ASN A 455 -25.82 -15.45 22.97
CA ASN A 455 -27.01 -15.77 22.19
C ASN A 455 -28.11 -14.75 22.49
N ALA A 456 -28.33 -13.83 21.55
CA ALA A 456 -29.35 -12.79 21.62
C ALA A 456 -29.71 -12.33 20.20
N PRO A 457 -30.90 -11.80 19.93
CA PRO A 457 -31.22 -11.22 18.63
C PRO A 457 -30.37 -9.97 18.37
N THR A 458 -30.17 -9.64 17.08
CA THR A 458 -29.55 -8.38 16.67
C THR A 458 -30.55 -7.24 16.85
N GLN A 459 -30.08 -6.10 17.37
CA GLN A 459 -30.92 -4.92 17.63
C GLN A 459 -30.66 -3.81 16.60
N ILE A 460 -31.55 -2.82 16.53
CA ILE A 460 -31.23 -1.56 15.84
C ILE A 460 -30.55 -0.64 16.85
N LEU A 461 -29.42 -0.04 16.46
CA LEU A 461 -28.76 0.98 17.27
C LEU A 461 -29.53 2.30 17.13
N ASN A 462 -29.96 2.85 18.26
CA ASN A 462 -30.76 4.08 18.29
C ASN A 462 -29.91 5.35 18.35
#